data_AF-A0A2E1MS18-F1
#
_entry.id   AF-A0A2E1MS18-F1
#
_cell.length_a   1.000
_cell.length_b   1.000
_cell.length_c   1.000
_cell.angle_alpha   90.00
_cell.angle_beta   90.00
_cell.angle_gamma   90.00
#
_symmetry.space_group_name_H-M   'P 1'
#
loop_
_entity.id
_entity.type
_entity.pdbx_description
1 polymer ?
#
loop_
_entity_poly.entity_id
_entity_poly.type
_entity_poly.pdbx_seq_one_letter_code
_entity_poly.pdbx_strand_id
1 'polypeptide(L)'
;MLDFKKYDSKKIGILGLGMTGQSIFNSLSQSKAEIFLWDDNVSIREKSLYCHEKIKNINDWPWERLDYFFPSPGVDLKKNFYSEKLKKYKTKLMSDISLFEEARGSVFPSGTLIAITGTNGKSSTAIMLYEILKSEGRDVRLGGNIGIPILSLEPGTNQTIYIVEISSFQIELTENIKPEIAVLLNISEDHLDRHSSIEEYRDIKSRIFKNQNIDNFSIISNEDEQTNFVSKMNFVSKKIILKKSKNLDDKNYYFKNLNIIRRILKILNVPDISVERGIKNFKGLSHRMELVCQNDKIKFINDSKATNASATNMAFSLNKKIFWIGGGDSKGNDLSKINLLSKNLDGVFLIGSSAQKIFNLTPKSKKPIIFKNLISATKAAYKEAIKSGGGCILLSPGCSSHDQFISYEERGEIFSKTALSLIGLER
;
A
#
# COMPACT_ATOMS: atom_id res chain seq x y z
N MET A 1 8.89 10.72 -26.06
CA MET A 1 8.40 9.35 -26.35
C MET A 1 9.45 8.40 -25.81
N LEU A 2 9.04 7.40 -25.04
CA LEU A 2 9.93 6.52 -24.28
C LEU A 2 10.49 5.44 -25.24
N ASP A 3 11.79 5.48 -25.58
CA ASP A 3 12.37 4.56 -26.59
C ASP A 3 12.65 3.16 -26.03
N PHE A 4 11.71 2.24 -26.25
CA PHE A 4 11.77 0.84 -25.82
C PHE A 4 12.27 -0.12 -26.92
N LYS A 5 13.05 0.35 -27.92
CA LYS A 5 13.56 -0.45 -29.06
C LYS A 5 14.19 -1.80 -28.75
N LYS A 6 14.74 -2.02 -27.54
CA LYS A 6 15.28 -3.33 -27.15
C LYS A 6 14.24 -4.46 -27.17
N TYR A 7 12.96 -4.10 -27.16
CA TYR A 7 11.83 -5.04 -27.25
C TYR A 7 11.34 -5.26 -28.70
N ASP A 8 11.98 -4.64 -29.70
CA ASP A 8 11.64 -4.88 -31.10
C ASP A 8 11.75 -6.38 -31.43
N SER A 9 10.74 -6.89 -32.14
CA SER A 9 10.62 -8.30 -32.54
C SER A 9 10.49 -9.29 -31.37
N LYS A 10 10.28 -8.82 -30.13
CA LYS A 10 10.03 -9.67 -28.97
C LYS A 10 8.56 -10.04 -28.82
N LYS A 11 8.31 -11.24 -28.30
CA LYS A 11 6.96 -11.72 -27.94
C LYS A 11 6.70 -11.48 -26.47
N ILE A 12 5.68 -10.71 -26.16
CA ILE A 12 5.41 -10.21 -24.81
C ILE A 12 3.99 -10.55 -24.40
N GLY A 13 3.84 -11.24 -23.27
CA GLY A 13 2.53 -11.50 -22.66
C GLY A 13 2.31 -10.55 -21.49
N ILE A 14 1.18 -9.86 -21.45
CA ILE A 14 0.76 -9.00 -20.33
C ILE A 14 -0.54 -9.55 -19.76
N LEU A 15 -0.50 -9.99 -18.50
CA LEU A 15 -1.64 -10.57 -17.80
C LEU A 15 -2.15 -9.59 -16.74
N GLY A 16 -3.41 -9.16 -16.87
CA GLY A 16 -4.05 -8.13 -16.08
C GLY A 16 -3.98 -6.77 -16.79
N LEU A 17 -5.14 -6.17 -17.06
CA LEU A 17 -5.33 -4.93 -17.82
C LEU A 17 -5.89 -3.79 -16.97
N GLY A 18 -5.73 -3.88 -15.64
CA GLY A 18 -5.85 -2.73 -14.75
C GLY A 18 -4.75 -1.69 -14.98
N MET A 19 -4.73 -0.62 -14.20
CA MET A 19 -3.85 0.55 -14.40
C MET A 19 -2.38 0.19 -14.69
N THR A 20 -1.80 -0.74 -13.93
CA THR A 20 -0.42 -1.22 -14.14
C THR A 20 -0.23 -1.87 -15.50
N GLY A 21 -1.10 -2.82 -15.87
CA GLY A 21 -1.05 -3.50 -17.17
C GLY A 21 -1.20 -2.54 -18.35
N GLN A 22 -2.10 -1.56 -18.23
CA GLN A 22 -2.26 -0.51 -19.24
C GLN A 22 -0.98 0.32 -19.38
N SER A 23 -0.33 0.68 -18.27
CA SER A 23 0.92 1.45 -18.30
C SER A 23 2.07 0.69 -18.96
N ILE A 24 2.16 -0.64 -18.74
CA ILE A 24 3.13 -1.52 -19.41
C ILE A 24 2.83 -1.57 -20.91
N PHE A 25 1.57 -1.81 -21.28
CA PHE A 25 1.15 -1.85 -22.67
C PHE A 25 1.46 -0.54 -23.42
N ASN A 26 1.11 0.61 -22.84
CA ASN A 26 1.34 1.92 -23.44
C ASN A 26 2.85 2.23 -23.62
N SER A 27 3.67 1.72 -22.70
CA SER A 27 5.13 1.83 -22.78
C SER A 27 5.68 0.95 -23.92
N LEU A 28 5.29 -0.33 -23.96
CA LEU A 28 5.83 -1.30 -24.90
C LEU A 28 5.24 -1.20 -26.31
N SER A 29 4.04 -0.63 -26.47
CA SER A 29 3.43 -0.42 -27.80
C SER A 29 4.19 0.58 -28.68
N GLN A 30 5.14 1.31 -28.10
CA GLN A 30 6.07 2.18 -28.82
C GLN A 30 7.19 1.37 -29.52
N SER A 31 7.34 0.08 -29.18
CA SER A 31 8.26 -0.87 -29.82
C SER A 31 7.56 -1.70 -30.90
N LYS A 32 8.35 -2.42 -31.71
CA LYS A 32 7.85 -3.40 -32.69
C LYS A 32 7.61 -4.79 -32.08
N ALA A 33 7.28 -4.85 -30.79
CA ALA A 33 6.98 -6.11 -30.09
C ALA A 33 5.63 -6.71 -30.52
N GLU A 34 5.58 -8.03 -30.58
CA GLU A 34 4.32 -8.78 -30.70
C GLU A 34 3.74 -8.96 -29.28
N ILE A 35 2.70 -8.19 -28.95
CA ILE A 35 2.12 -8.12 -27.61
C ILE A 35 0.80 -8.91 -27.54
N PHE A 36 0.70 -9.80 -26.55
CA PHE A 36 -0.48 -10.60 -26.21
C PHE A 36 -1.05 -10.12 -24.88
N LEU A 37 -2.36 -9.85 -24.85
CA LEU A 37 -3.05 -9.29 -23.69
C LEU A 37 -4.12 -10.24 -23.17
N TRP A 38 -4.28 -10.31 -21.85
CA TRP A 38 -5.38 -11.02 -21.22
C TRP A 38 -5.67 -10.41 -19.85
N ASP A 39 -6.94 -10.41 -19.44
CA ASP A 39 -7.39 -10.16 -18.07
C ASP A 39 -8.47 -11.19 -17.78
N ASP A 40 -8.51 -11.80 -16.61
CA ASP A 40 -9.56 -12.80 -16.29
C ASP A 40 -10.94 -12.15 -16.13
N ASN A 41 -10.99 -10.86 -15.79
CA ASN A 41 -12.22 -10.10 -15.65
C ASN A 41 -12.78 -9.65 -17.01
N VAL A 42 -13.94 -10.20 -17.37
CA VAL A 42 -14.66 -9.89 -18.62
C VAL A 42 -14.89 -8.38 -18.79
N SER A 43 -15.36 -7.70 -17.75
CA SER A 43 -15.67 -6.27 -17.81
C SER A 43 -14.43 -5.40 -18.03
N ILE A 44 -13.25 -5.82 -17.54
CA ILE A 44 -11.99 -5.11 -17.82
C ILE A 44 -11.60 -5.32 -19.28
N ARG A 45 -11.74 -6.55 -19.81
CA ARG A 45 -11.47 -6.83 -21.23
C ARG A 45 -12.37 -6.01 -22.16
N GLU A 46 -13.66 -5.93 -21.86
CA GLU A 46 -14.65 -5.16 -22.63
C GLU A 46 -14.35 -3.65 -22.63
N LYS A 47 -13.90 -3.10 -21.48
CA LYS A 47 -13.51 -1.69 -21.38
C LYS A 47 -12.18 -1.35 -22.07
N SER A 48 -11.35 -2.36 -22.37
CA SER A 48 -10.03 -2.19 -22.97
C SER A 48 -10.09 -2.11 -24.50
N LEU A 49 -10.99 -1.27 -25.03
CA LEU A 49 -11.28 -1.16 -26.47
C LEU A 49 -10.05 -0.77 -27.31
N TYR A 50 -9.16 0.05 -26.76
CA TYR A 50 -7.97 0.57 -27.45
C TYR A 50 -6.93 -0.50 -27.80
N CYS A 51 -7.04 -1.71 -27.24
CA CYS A 51 -6.10 -2.81 -27.48
C CYS A 51 -6.81 -4.14 -27.80
N HIS A 52 -8.08 -4.08 -28.19
CA HIS A 52 -8.94 -5.27 -28.31
C HIS A 52 -8.36 -6.35 -29.25
N GLU A 53 -7.74 -5.96 -30.36
CA GLU A 53 -7.11 -6.89 -31.32
C GLU A 53 -5.96 -7.71 -30.76
N LYS A 54 -5.33 -7.23 -29.68
CA LYS A 54 -4.22 -7.91 -28.98
C LYS A 54 -4.70 -8.80 -27.84
N ILE A 55 -5.99 -8.71 -27.47
CA ILE A 55 -6.59 -9.56 -26.44
C ILE A 55 -6.79 -10.96 -27.01
N LYS A 56 -6.02 -11.91 -26.50
CA LYS A 56 -6.04 -13.32 -26.92
C LYS A 56 -6.24 -14.18 -25.68
N ASN A 57 -7.05 -15.23 -25.79
CA ASN A 57 -7.21 -16.18 -24.68
C ASN A 57 -5.83 -16.64 -24.22
N ILE A 58 -5.59 -16.59 -22.92
CA ILE A 58 -4.28 -16.90 -22.32
C ILE A 58 -3.79 -18.31 -22.65
N ASN A 59 -4.71 -19.24 -22.93
CA ASN A 59 -4.36 -20.60 -23.35
C ASN A 59 -3.73 -20.65 -24.75
N ASP A 60 -4.09 -19.70 -25.62
CA ASP A 60 -3.66 -19.62 -27.03
C ASP A 60 -2.38 -18.81 -27.21
N TRP A 61 -1.80 -18.29 -26.12
CA TRP A 61 -0.54 -17.56 -26.20
C TRP A 61 0.61 -18.47 -26.66
N PRO A 62 1.61 -17.93 -27.39
CA PRO A 62 2.76 -18.70 -27.85
C PRO A 62 3.78 -18.89 -26.73
N TRP A 63 3.39 -19.55 -25.63
CA TRP A 63 4.17 -19.71 -24.40
C TRP A 63 5.60 -20.20 -24.62
N GLU A 64 5.79 -21.13 -25.55
CA GLU A 64 7.09 -21.70 -25.94
C GLU A 64 8.04 -20.71 -26.62
N ARG A 65 7.50 -19.61 -27.18
CA ARG A 65 8.26 -18.56 -27.87
C ARG A 65 8.12 -17.21 -27.16
N LEU A 66 7.52 -17.17 -25.97
CA LEU A 66 7.29 -15.93 -25.23
C LEU A 66 8.62 -15.47 -24.61
N ASP A 67 9.14 -14.32 -25.03
CA ASP A 67 10.37 -13.75 -24.50
C ASP A 67 10.14 -13.17 -23.10
N TYR A 68 9.04 -12.44 -22.91
CA TYR A 68 8.73 -11.74 -21.66
C TYR A 68 7.30 -11.97 -21.20
N PHE A 69 7.12 -12.10 -19.89
CA PHE A 69 5.81 -12.21 -19.26
C PHE A 69 5.67 -11.18 -18.13
N PHE A 70 4.63 -10.37 -18.22
CA PHE A 70 4.27 -9.31 -17.27
C PHE A 70 2.95 -9.63 -16.59
N PRO A 71 2.96 -10.41 -15.49
CA PRO A 71 1.76 -10.60 -14.69
C PRO A 71 1.49 -9.38 -13.81
N SER A 72 0.21 -9.08 -13.64
CA SER A 72 -0.25 -8.12 -12.64
C SER A 72 0.21 -8.58 -11.25
N PRO A 73 0.63 -7.66 -10.36
CA PRO A 73 1.06 -8.00 -9.01
C PRO A 73 0.05 -8.86 -8.25
N GLY A 74 -1.26 -8.72 -8.50
CA GLY A 74 -2.31 -9.49 -7.85
C GLY A 74 -2.39 -10.98 -8.23
N VAL A 75 -1.70 -11.42 -9.28
CA VAL A 75 -1.78 -12.78 -9.79
C VAL A 75 -0.87 -13.73 -9.00
N ASP A 76 -1.43 -14.86 -8.54
CA ASP A 76 -0.65 -15.94 -7.92
C ASP A 76 -0.04 -16.86 -8.99
N LEU A 77 1.26 -16.73 -9.23
CA LEU A 77 1.94 -17.51 -10.26
C LEU A 77 2.11 -19.00 -9.90
N LYS A 78 2.00 -19.38 -8.62
CA LYS A 78 2.27 -20.76 -8.17
C LYS A 78 1.11 -21.71 -8.47
N LYS A 79 -0.13 -21.21 -8.51
CA LYS A 79 -1.37 -22.02 -8.63
C LYS A 79 -1.97 -22.08 -10.03
N ASN A 80 -1.27 -21.56 -11.05
CA ASN A 80 -1.81 -21.42 -12.39
C ASN A 80 -1.17 -22.38 -13.40
N PHE A 81 -1.90 -22.70 -14.47
CA PHE A 81 -1.46 -23.65 -15.53
C PHE A 81 -0.17 -23.19 -16.23
N TYR A 82 0.09 -21.89 -16.28
CA TYR A 82 1.30 -21.35 -16.89
C TYR A 82 2.53 -21.45 -15.98
N SER A 83 2.40 -21.88 -14.72
CA SER A 83 3.54 -22.09 -13.82
C SER A 83 4.55 -23.12 -14.37
N GLU A 84 4.04 -24.23 -14.92
CA GLU A 84 4.87 -25.24 -15.59
C GLU A 84 5.47 -24.72 -16.89
N LYS A 85 4.71 -23.93 -17.65
CA LYS A 85 5.19 -23.29 -18.88
C LYS A 85 6.35 -22.33 -18.60
N LEU A 86 6.24 -21.51 -17.56
CA LEU A 86 7.29 -20.57 -17.13
C LEU A 86 8.55 -21.28 -16.62
N LYS A 87 8.42 -22.47 -16.01
CA LYS A 87 9.58 -23.30 -15.62
C LYS A 87 10.25 -23.97 -16.82
N LYS A 88 9.45 -24.40 -17.80
CA LYS A 88 9.91 -25.14 -18.98
C LYS A 88 10.59 -24.23 -20.01
N TYR A 89 10.06 -23.02 -20.20
CA TYR A 89 10.51 -22.09 -21.24
C TYR A 89 11.36 -20.97 -20.65
N LYS A 90 12.27 -20.39 -21.44
CA LYS A 90 13.16 -19.28 -21.03
C LYS A 90 12.44 -17.92 -20.98
N THR A 91 11.16 -17.90 -20.67
CA THR A 91 10.37 -16.67 -20.59
C THR A 91 10.82 -15.86 -19.39
N LYS A 92 11.25 -14.62 -19.61
CA LYS A 92 11.69 -13.73 -18.54
C LYS A 92 10.48 -13.08 -17.87
N LEU A 93 10.35 -13.30 -16.57
CA LEU A 93 9.35 -12.64 -15.74
C LEU A 93 9.74 -11.18 -15.51
N MET A 94 8.81 -10.26 -15.72
CA MET A 94 9.03 -8.83 -15.49
C MET A 94 7.81 -8.17 -14.84
N SER A 95 8.04 -7.06 -14.15
CA SER A 95 7.01 -6.19 -13.60
C SER A 95 7.12 -4.78 -14.22
N ASP A 96 6.16 -3.92 -13.91
CA ASP A 96 6.25 -2.48 -14.20
C ASP A 96 7.48 -1.83 -13.55
N ILE A 97 7.80 -2.23 -12.31
CA ILE A 97 8.99 -1.77 -11.58
C ILE A 97 10.27 -2.25 -12.26
N SER A 98 10.33 -3.51 -12.69
CA SER A 98 11.49 -4.05 -13.42
C SER A 98 11.71 -3.30 -14.72
N LEU A 99 10.63 -3.05 -15.47
CA LEU A 99 10.67 -2.33 -16.74
C LEU A 99 11.12 -0.88 -16.54
N PHE A 100 10.60 -0.20 -15.51
CA PHE A 100 11.04 1.15 -15.14
C PHE A 100 12.53 1.17 -14.83
N GLU A 101 13.03 0.24 -14.01
CA GLU A 101 14.44 0.19 -13.63
C GLU A 101 15.34 -0.08 -14.84
N GLU A 102 14.96 -0.98 -15.76
CA GLU A 102 15.74 -1.20 -16.98
C GLU A 102 15.70 0.00 -17.95
N ALA A 103 14.68 0.84 -17.83
CA ALA A 103 14.47 2.04 -18.63
C ALA A 103 15.10 3.30 -18.00
N ARG A 104 15.51 3.22 -16.72
CA ARG A 104 16.13 4.31 -15.97
C ARG A 104 17.57 4.55 -16.45
N GLY A 105 17.88 5.79 -16.77
CA GLY A 105 19.13 6.22 -17.42
C GLY A 105 19.09 6.24 -18.96
N SER A 106 17.98 5.85 -19.59
CA SER A 106 17.79 5.94 -21.04
C SER A 106 16.49 6.65 -21.37
N VAL A 107 15.39 5.98 -21.08
CA VAL A 107 14.02 6.40 -21.33
C VAL A 107 13.51 7.30 -20.21
N PHE A 108 13.75 6.88 -18.97
CA PHE A 108 13.59 7.74 -17.79
C PHE A 108 14.96 8.30 -17.42
N PRO A 109 15.05 9.55 -16.95
CA PRO A 109 16.29 10.07 -16.37
C PRO A 109 16.81 9.18 -15.25
N SER A 110 18.14 9.10 -15.10
CA SER A 110 18.78 8.21 -14.12
C SER A 110 18.26 8.45 -12.70
N GLY A 111 18.25 9.70 -12.26
CA GLY A 111 17.63 10.17 -11.02
C GLY A 111 18.05 9.40 -9.75
N THR A 112 17.41 9.75 -8.64
CA THR A 112 17.53 9.03 -7.35
C THR A 112 16.23 8.29 -7.08
N LEU A 113 16.27 6.96 -7.05
CA LEU A 113 15.18 6.09 -6.68
C LEU A 113 15.15 5.83 -5.17
N ILE A 114 14.05 6.26 -4.55
CA ILE A 114 13.70 6.01 -3.15
C ILE A 114 12.56 5.01 -3.13
N ALA A 115 12.86 3.77 -2.75
CA ALA A 115 11.88 2.69 -2.71
C ALA A 115 11.44 2.41 -1.27
N ILE A 116 10.13 2.49 -1.00
CA ILE A 116 9.55 2.37 0.34
C ILE A 116 8.63 1.15 0.41
N THR A 117 8.93 0.22 1.32
CA THR A 117 8.08 -0.94 1.61
C THR A 117 7.85 -1.15 3.10
N GLY A 118 6.92 -2.05 3.42
CA GLY A 118 6.46 -2.39 4.76
C GLY A 118 5.02 -2.91 4.75
N THR A 119 4.50 -3.36 5.88
CA THR A 119 3.06 -3.70 6.00
C THR A 119 2.26 -2.41 6.07
N ASN A 120 2.57 -1.54 7.03
CA ASN A 120 1.83 -0.33 7.35
C ASN A 120 2.67 0.94 7.16
N GLY A 121 2.00 2.06 6.91
CA GLY A 121 2.63 3.40 6.84
C GLY A 121 3.34 3.74 5.53
N LYS A 122 3.42 2.83 4.55
CA LYS A 122 4.08 3.07 3.25
C LYS A 122 3.62 4.36 2.56
N SER A 123 2.32 4.48 2.31
CA SER A 123 1.78 5.63 1.56
C SER A 123 1.91 6.92 2.33
N SER A 124 1.72 6.88 3.66
CA SER A 124 1.95 8.04 4.53
C SER A 124 3.38 8.53 4.43
N THR A 125 4.36 7.63 4.52
CA THR A 125 5.78 7.98 4.39
C THR A 125 6.10 8.53 3.01
N ALA A 126 5.64 7.87 1.95
CA ALA A 126 5.92 8.25 0.57
C ALA A 126 5.31 9.61 0.20
N ILE A 127 4.04 9.84 0.54
CA ILE A 127 3.35 11.11 0.25
C ILE A 127 3.92 12.24 1.10
N MET A 128 4.18 12.01 2.39
CA MET A 128 4.78 13.06 3.24
C MET A 128 6.17 13.46 2.75
N LEU A 129 7.01 12.48 2.36
CA LEU A 129 8.32 12.74 1.77
C LEU A 129 8.19 13.52 0.45
N TYR A 130 7.21 13.16 -0.40
CA TYR A 130 6.91 13.86 -1.65
C TYR A 130 6.53 15.32 -1.40
N GLU A 131 5.58 15.59 -0.50
CA GLU A 131 5.12 16.94 -0.19
C GLU A 131 6.24 17.81 0.37
N ILE A 132 7.06 17.28 1.29
CA ILE A 132 8.24 17.98 1.81
C ILE A 132 9.19 18.34 0.67
N LEU A 133 9.64 17.37 -0.13
CA LEU A 133 10.59 17.61 -1.21
C LEU A 133 10.03 18.57 -2.28
N LYS A 134 8.74 18.46 -2.60
CA LYS A 134 8.07 19.35 -3.53
C LYS A 134 7.99 20.79 -3.01
N SER A 135 7.69 20.98 -1.73
CA SER A 135 7.67 22.32 -1.10
C SER A 135 9.05 22.99 -1.08
N GLU A 136 10.12 22.20 -1.10
CA GLU A 136 11.50 22.66 -1.23
C GLU A 136 11.94 22.86 -2.70
N GLY A 137 11.00 22.77 -3.65
CA GLY A 137 11.25 22.98 -5.07
C GLY A 137 12.08 21.88 -5.73
N ARG A 138 12.18 20.69 -5.13
CA ARG A 138 12.93 19.57 -5.71
C ARG A 138 12.16 18.95 -6.87
N ASP A 139 12.90 18.51 -7.89
CA ASP A 139 12.37 17.75 -9.02
C ASP A 139 11.97 16.33 -8.53
N VAL A 140 10.72 16.15 -8.09
CA VAL A 140 10.27 14.92 -7.42
C VAL A 140 9.04 14.31 -8.11
N ARG A 141 8.97 12.98 -8.18
CA ARG A 141 7.81 12.20 -8.62
C ARG A 141 7.42 11.17 -7.57
N LEU A 142 6.14 10.85 -7.51
CA LEU A 142 5.56 9.85 -6.62
C LEU A 142 4.79 8.82 -7.45
N GLY A 143 5.07 7.53 -7.26
CA GLY A 143 4.35 6.47 -7.97
C GLY A 143 4.54 5.08 -7.37
N GLY A 144 4.26 4.07 -8.19
CA GLY A 144 4.34 2.66 -7.81
C GLY A 144 2.98 2.11 -7.40
N ASN A 145 2.88 1.53 -6.21
CA ASN A 145 1.64 0.97 -5.66
C ASN A 145 0.58 2.03 -5.27
N ILE A 146 0.93 3.32 -5.34
CA ILE A 146 0.02 4.43 -5.04
C ILE A 146 0.09 5.50 -6.12
N GLY A 147 -1.03 6.20 -6.29
CA GLY A 147 -1.12 7.31 -7.23
C GLY A 147 -0.96 6.83 -8.67
N ILE A 148 0.13 7.27 -9.30
CA ILE A 148 0.39 7.07 -10.72
C ILE A 148 1.23 5.79 -10.90
N PRO A 149 0.87 4.89 -11.85
CA PRO A 149 1.72 3.76 -12.22
C PRO A 149 3.13 4.23 -12.56
N ILE A 150 4.17 3.50 -12.15
CA ILE A 150 5.57 3.98 -12.24
C ILE A 150 6.00 4.33 -13.68
N LEU A 151 5.45 3.64 -14.68
CA LEU A 151 5.74 3.85 -16.10
C LEU A 151 5.00 5.06 -16.70
N SER A 152 4.05 5.61 -15.96
CA SER A 152 3.26 6.79 -16.33
C SER A 152 3.72 8.05 -15.59
N LEU A 153 4.88 8.00 -14.92
CA LEU A 153 5.46 9.17 -14.28
C LEU A 153 5.86 10.22 -15.31
N GLU A 154 5.58 11.48 -14.99
CA GLU A 154 5.96 12.63 -15.82
C GLU A 154 7.47 12.68 -16.06
N PRO A 155 7.92 13.13 -17.25
CA PRO A 155 9.33 13.33 -17.54
C PRO A 155 10.04 14.18 -16.48
N GLY A 156 11.36 14.01 -16.38
CA GLY A 156 12.17 14.76 -15.42
C GLY A 156 13.60 14.97 -15.89
N THR A 157 14.49 15.29 -14.97
CA THR A 157 15.93 15.46 -15.19
C THR A 157 16.76 14.37 -14.51
N ASN A 158 18.08 14.33 -14.74
CA ASN A 158 18.95 13.41 -14.00
C ASN A 158 19.04 13.73 -12.49
N GLN A 159 18.49 14.86 -12.04
CA GLN A 159 18.33 15.22 -10.63
C GLN A 159 16.98 14.79 -10.05
N THR A 160 16.11 14.16 -10.86
CA THR A 160 14.78 13.71 -10.44
C THR A 160 14.88 12.76 -9.26
N ILE A 161 14.06 12.96 -8.25
CA ILE A 161 13.85 12.04 -7.14
C ILE A 161 12.57 11.25 -7.40
N TYR A 162 12.69 9.95 -7.59
CA TYR A 162 11.55 9.04 -7.73
C TYR A 162 11.24 8.42 -6.37
N ILE A 163 10.09 8.77 -5.79
CA ILE A 163 9.58 8.13 -4.58
C ILE A 163 8.60 7.05 -5.01
N VAL A 164 8.94 5.80 -4.74
CA VAL A 164 8.16 4.65 -5.19
C VAL A 164 7.70 3.84 -3.98
N GLU A 165 6.39 3.76 -3.78
CA GLU A 165 5.82 2.77 -2.86
C GLU A 165 5.81 1.41 -3.54
N ILE A 166 6.34 0.38 -2.88
CA ILE A 166 6.39 -0.97 -3.46
C ILE A 166 5.76 -1.98 -2.51
N SER A 167 4.78 -2.73 -3.02
CA SER A 167 4.15 -3.85 -2.32
C SER A 167 5.05 -5.09 -2.32
N SER A 168 4.78 -6.06 -1.44
CA SER A 168 5.50 -7.35 -1.47
C SER A 168 5.28 -8.10 -2.79
N PHE A 169 4.07 -8.01 -3.37
CA PHE A 169 3.75 -8.63 -4.65
C PHE A 169 4.57 -8.05 -5.80
N GLN A 170 4.80 -6.74 -5.80
CA GLN A 170 5.69 -6.13 -6.79
C GLN A 170 7.15 -6.54 -6.57
N ILE A 171 7.64 -6.59 -5.33
CA ILE A 171 9.01 -7.04 -5.04
C ILE A 171 9.21 -8.50 -5.47
N GLU A 172 8.21 -9.36 -5.26
CA GLU A 172 8.25 -10.76 -5.69
C GLU A 172 8.49 -10.91 -7.20
N LEU A 173 7.90 -10.03 -8.00
CA LEU A 173 8.00 -10.01 -9.47
C LEU A 173 9.20 -9.20 -10.00
N THR A 174 10.02 -8.62 -9.11
CA THR A 174 11.06 -7.66 -9.49
C THR A 174 12.43 -8.12 -9.04
N GLU A 175 13.29 -8.47 -10.00
CA GLU A 175 14.63 -8.99 -9.71
C GLU A 175 15.73 -7.95 -9.76
N ASN A 176 15.56 -6.89 -10.56
CA ASN A 176 16.62 -5.95 -10.94
C ASN A 176 16.54 -4.59 -10.24
N ILE A 177 15.52 -4.33 -9.41
CA ILE A 177 15.37 -3.02 -8.75
C ILE A 177 16.61 -2.68 -7.93
N LYS A 178 17.16 -1.49 -8.15
CA LYS A 178 18.35 -0.98 -7.44
C LYS A 178 18.09 0.44 -6.93
N PRO A 179 17.36 0.59 -5.82
CA PRO A 179 17.12 1.91 -5.25
C PRO A 179 18.40 2.48 -4.61
N GLU A 180 18.69 3.76 -4.84
CA GLU A 180 19.74 4.46 -4.13
C GLU A 180 19.41 4.59 -2.63
N ILE A 181 18.11 4.68 -2.30
CA ILE A 181 17.61 4.64 -0.91
C ILE A 181 16.46 3.63 -0.83
N ALA A 182 16.67 2.52 -0.12
CA ALA A 182 15.63 1.55 0.18
C ALA A 182 15.17 1.66 1.63
N VAL A 183 13.87 1.51 1.86
CA VAL A 183 13.26 1.67 3.19
C VAL A 183 12.35 0.49 3.51
N LEU A 184 12.59 -0.15 4.66
CA LEU A 184 11.70 -1.13 5.27
C LEU A 184 11.10 -0.58 6.56
N LEU A 185 9.80 -0.28 6.56
CA LEU A 185 9.11 0.39 7.67
C LEU A 185 8.74 -0.52 8.84
N ASN A 186 8.14 -1.68 8.54
CA ASN A 186 7.64 -2.65 9.52
C ASN A 186 7.17 -3.90 8.75
N ILE A 187 7.08 -5.02 9.44
CA ILE A 187 6.55 -6.28 8.93
C ILE A 187 5.63 -6.86 10.02
N SER A 188 4.34 -6.84 9.75
CA SER A 188 3.32 -7.55 10.51
C SER A 188 2.47 -8.39 9.57
N GLU A 189 1.74 -9.35 10.12
CA GLU A 189 0.86 -10.24 9.35
C GLU A 189 -0.13 -9.47 8.50
N ASP A 190 -0.11 -9.80 7.22
CA ASP A 190 -1.03 -9.35 6.19
C ASP A 190 -0.84 -10.27 4.98
N HIS A 191 -1.90 -10.53 4.21
CA HIS A 191 -1.84 -11.36 3.00
C HIS A 191 -1.33 -12.81 3.18
N LEU A 192 -1.71 -13.49 4.26
CA LEU A 192 -1.36 -14.91 4.49
C LEU A 192 -2.06 -15.88 3.51
N ASP A 193 -3.08 -15.42 2.80
CA ASP A 193 -3.69 -16.14 1.68
C ASP A 193 -2.71 -16.36 0.51
N ARG A 194 -1.69 -15.50 0.41
CA ARG A 194 -0.68 -15.52 -0.65
C ARG A 194 0.74 -15.82 -0.18
N HIS A 195 1.11 -15.38 1.03
CA HIS A 195 2.41 -15.68 1.62
C HIS A 195 2.26 -16.83 2.61
N SER A 196 3.03 -17.91 2.42
CA SER A 196 2.88 -19.16 3.17
C SER A 196 3.26 -19.00 4.65
N SER A 197 4.11 -18.01 4.96
CA SER A 197 4.50 -17.65 6.33
C SER A 197 4.94 -16.18 6.44
N ILE A 198 5.05 -15.68 7.67
CA ILE A 198 5.57 -14.33 7.95
C ILE A 198 7.06 -14.20 7.58
N GLU A 199 7.82 -15.29 7.65
CA GLU A 199 9.21 -15.37 7.22
C GLU A 199 9.34 -15.24 5.71
N GLU A 200 8.50 -15.95 4.92
CA GLU A 200 8.47 -15.78 3.46
C GLU A 200 8.14 -14.32 3.11
N TYR A 201 7.16 -13.73 3.79
CA TYR A 201 6.78 -12.33 3.60
C TYR A 201 7.90 -11.34 3.93
N ARG A 202 8.65 -11.59 5.01
CA ARG A 202 9.84 -10.82 5.41
C ARG A 202 10.93 -10.93 4.35
N ASP A 203 11.23 -12.16 3.92
CA ASP A 203 12.30 -12.44 2.98
C ASP A 203 12.00 -11.86 1.59
N ILE A 204 10.73 -11.82 1.18
CA ILE A 204 10.30 -11.09 -0.03
C ILE A 204 10.58 -9.59 0.14
N LYS A 205 10.11 -8.96 1.22
CA LYS A 205 10.30 -7.51 1.41
C LYS A 205 11.76 -7.09 1.53
N SER A 206 12.62 -7.93 2.11
CA SER A 206 14.05 -7.64 2.26
C SER A 206 14.80 -7.65 0.93
N ARG A 207 14.26 -8.26 -0.13
CA ARG A 207 14.86 -8.23 -1.49
C ARG A 207 15.00 -6.83 -2.07
N ILE A 208 14.27 -5.83 -1.54
CA ILE A 208 14.44 -4.42 -1.92
C ILE A 208 15.87 -3.91 -1.73
N PHE A 209 16.66 -4.56 -0.86
CA PHE A 209 18.06 -4.24 -0.59
C PHE A 209 19.06 -5.01 -1.48
N LYS A 210 18.61 -6.05 -2.21
CA LYS A 210 19.48 -7.08 -2.81
C LYS A 210 20.52 -6.52 -3.79
N ASN A 211 20.12 -5.59 -4.66
CA ASN A 211 20.98 -5.09 -5.74
C ASN A 211 21.72 -3.80 -5.38
N GLN A 212 21.55 -3.29 -4.15
CA GLN A 212 22.22 -2.08 -3.69
C GLN A 212 23.74 -2.27 -3.61
N ASN A 213 24.50 -1.21 -3.89
CA ASN A 213 25.96 -1.18 -3.75
C ASN A 213 26.39 -0.33 -2.54
N ILE A 214 27.70 -0.20 -2.33
CA ILE A 214 28.30 0.49 -1.18
C ILE A 214 27.92 1.99 -1.06
N ASP A 215 27.50 2.60 -2.16
CA ASP A 215 27.09 4.01 -2.19
C ASP A 215 25.62 4.22 -1.87
N ASN A 216 24.82 3.14 -1.87
CA ASN A 216 23.40 3.17 -1.58
C ASN A 216 23.10 3.03 -0.08
N PHE A 217 21.86 3.32 0.31
CA PHE A 217 21.41 3.30 1.69
C PHE A 217 20.28 2.29 1.91
N SER A 218 20.43 1.43 2.92
CA SER A 218 19.34 0.57 3.43
C SER A 218 18.86 1.12 4.76
N ILE A 219 17.64 1.64 4.82
CA ILE A 219 17.03 2.18 6.03
C ILE A 219 16.02 1.16 6.56
N ILE A 220 16.21 0.73 7.80
CA ILE A 220 15.35 -0.27 8.46
C ILE A 220 14.82 0.33 9.75
N SER A 221 13.50 0.40 9.89
CA SER A 221 12.88 0.72 11.19
C SER A 221 12.88 -0.53 12.05
N ASN A 222 13.52 -0.50 13.21
CA ASN A 222 13.54 -1.61 14.16
C ASN A 222 12.34 -1.48 15.12
N GLU A 223 11.16 -1.80 14.61
CA GLU A 223 9.88 -1.65 15.33
C GLU A 223 9.23 -2.97 15.71
N ASP A 224 9.61 -4.07 15.06
CA ASP A 224 9.04 -5.40 15.24
C ASP A 224 10.12 -6.48 15.11
N GLU A 225 9.77 -7.71 15.44
CA GLU A 225 10.69 -8.86 15.43
C GLU A 225 11.30 -9.12 14.04
N GLN A 226 10.50 -8.96 12.99
CA GLN A 226 10.88 -9.30 11.63
C GLN A 226 11.84 -8.25 11.05
N THR A 227 11.58 -6.97 11.28
CA THR A 227 12.52 -5.89 10.94
C THR A 227 13.78 -5.92 11.78
N ASN A 228 13.70 -6.32 13.05
CA ASN A 228 14.88 -6.59 13.88
C ASN A 228 15.74 -7.70 13.27
N PHE A 229 15.13 -8.80 12.81
CA PHE A 229 15.83 -9.87 12.10
C PHE A 229 16.53 -9.34 10.84
N VAL A 230 15.81 -8.61 9.97
CA VAL A 230 16.39 -8.02 8.75
C VAL A 230 17.52 -7.04 9.09
N SER A 231 17.41 -6.30 10.19
CA SER A 231 18.46 -5.36 10.63
C SER A 231 19.80 -6.05 10.96
N LYS A 232 19.77 -7.33 11.31
CA LYS A 232 20.97 -8.14 11.61
C LYS A 232 21.59 -8.77 10.36
N MET A 233 20.89 -8.78 9.23
CA MET A 233 21.42 -9.29 7.96
C MET A 233 22.54 -8.38 7.41
N ASN A 234 23.44 -8.96 6.61
CA ASN A 234 24.49 -8.22 5.94
C ASN A 234 24.00 -7.72 4.57
N PHE A 235 24.16 -6.42 4.32
CA PHE A 235 23.90 -5.78 3.04
C PHE A 235 25.16 -5.05 2.60
N VAL A 236 25.38 -4.96 1.28
CA VAL A 236 26.55 -4.28 0.69
C VAL A 236 26.49 -2.76 0.92
N SER A 237 25.28 -2.22 0.98
CA SER A 237 24.95 -0.81 1.18
C SER A 237 25.22 -0.29 2.59
N LYS A 238 25.20 1.04 2.73
CA LYS A 238 25.26 1.75 4.01
C LYS A 238 23.97 1.50 4.79
N LYS A 239 24.00 0.52 5.70
CA LYS A 239 22.86 0.15 6.55
C LYS A 239 22.63 1.16 7.67
N ILE A 240 21.41 1.67 7.79
CA ILE A 240 20.95 2.57 8.84
C ILE A 240 19.77 1.92 9.56
N ILE A 241 19.93 1.70 10.86
CA ILE A 241 18.89 1.12 11.72
C ILE A 241 18.31 2.22 12.58
N LEU A 242 17.02 2.48 12.43
CA LEU A 242 16.29 3.48 13.22
C LEU A 242 15.51 2.77 14.32
N LYS A 243 15.72 3.20 15.57
CA LYS A 243 14.97 2.68 16.71
C LYS A 243 13.67 3.47 16.88
N LYS A 244 12.67 2.83 17.50
CA LYS A 244 11.42 3.49 17.90
C LYS A 244 11.73 4.73 18.75
N SER A 245 11.23 5.89 18.32
CA SER A 245 11.35 7.12 19.12
C SER A 245 10.57 6.95 20.41
N LYS A 246 11.19 7.25 21.56
CA LYS A 246 10.50 7.31 22.86
C LYS A 246 9.85 8.68 23.12
N ASN A 247 10.19 9.70 22.34
CA ASN A 247 10.00 11.13 22.68
C ASN A 247 9.16 11.93 21.67
N LEU A 248 8.53 11.30 20.68
CA LEU A 248 7.62 12.04 19.81
C LEU A 248 6.23 12.01 20.44
N ASP A 249 5.59 13.17 20.51
CA ASP A 249 4.25 13.37 21.05
C ASP A 249 3.30 12.31 20.44
N ASP A 250 2.99 11.26 21.20
CA ASP A 250 2.31 10.02 20.78
C ASP A 250 0.87 10.25 20.25
N LYS A 251 0.45 11.51 20.12
CA LYS A 251 -0.90 11.91 19.75
C LYS A 251 -1.12 12.03 18.24
N ASN A 252 -0.08 11.88 17.42
CA ASN A 252 -0.21 12.17 15.98
C ASN A 252 0.37 11.04 15.11
N TYR A 253 -0.52 10.32 14.41
CA TYR A 253 -0.24 9.07 13.65
C TYR A 253 0.93 9.19 12.68
N TYR A 254 1.09 10.36 12.04
CA TYR A 254 2.14 10.61 11.06
C TYR A 254 3.56 10.60 11.64
N PHE A 255 3.67 10.74 12.97
CA PHE A 255 4.96 10.99 13.63
C PHE A 255 5.80 9.72 13.82
N LYS A 256 5.20 8.53 13.67
CA LYS A 256 5.92 7.26 13.82
C LYS A 256 7.03 7.10 12.78
N ASN A 257 6.78 7.50 11.53
CA ASN A 257 7.73 7.37 10.43
C ASN A 257 8.61 8.62 10.22
N LEU A 258 8.51 9.63 11.08
CA LEU A 258 9.27 10.87 10.88
C LEU A 258 10.77 10.70 10.97
N ASN A 259 11.25 9.80 11.83
CA ASN A 259 12.68 9.53 11.91
C ASN A 259 13.24 8.99 10.59
N ILE A 260 12.43 8.21 9.87
CA ILE A 260 12.76 7.68 8.55
C ILE A 260 12.80 8.82 7.54
N ILE A 261 11.76 9.66 7.52
CA ILE A 261 11.69 10.84 6.63
C ILE A 261 12.86 11.79 6.88
N ARG A 262 13.12 12.16 8.14
CA ARG A 262 14.29 12.97 8.54
C ARG A 262 15.59 12.35 8.06
N ARG A 263 15.75 11.03 8.18
CA ARG A 263 16.97 10.36 7.73
C ARG A 263 17.14 10.41 6.22
N ILE A 264 16.07 10.19 5.45
CA ILE A 264 16.09 10.29 3.99
C ILE A 264 16.44 11.72 3.57
N LEU A 265 15.77 12.72 4.15
CA LEU A 265 16.01 14.13 3.86
C LEU A 265 17.45 14.55 4.17
N LYS A 266 18.01 14.05 5.28
CA LYS A 266 19.44 14.24 5.61
C LYS A 266 20.37 13.60 4.57
N ILE A 267 20.04 12.42 4.03
CA ILE A 267 20.82 11.80 2.94
C ILE A 267 20.76 12.66 1.66
N LEU A 268 19.61 13.29 1.40
CA LEU A 268 19.37 14.17 0.25
C LEU A 268 19.87 15.61 0.46
N ASN A 269 20.58 15.87 1.57
CA ASN A 269 21.06 17.19 2.01
C ASN A 269 19.95 18.25 2.08
N VAL A 270 18.75 17.86 2.50
CA VAL A 270 17.64 18.80 2.78
C VAL A 270 17.73 19.28 4.23
N PRO A 271 17.64 20.61 4.50
CA PRO A 271 17.70 21.15 5.85
C PRO A 271 16.58 20.65 6.79
N ASP A 272 16.86 20.55 8.09
CA ASP A 272 15.87 20.09 9.09
C ASP A 272 14.66 21.04 9.21
N ILE A 273 14.84 22.35 8.94
CA ILE A 273 13.75 23.34 8.97
C ILE A 273 12.62 22.99 7.97
N SER A 274 12.98 22.36 6.85
CA SER A 274 12.06 21.93 5.80
C SER A 274 11.17 20.77 6.28
N VAL A 275 11.70 19.92 7.17
CA VAL A 275 10.95 18.84 7.82
C VAL A 275 9.85 19.43 8.68
N GLU A 276 10.18 20.37 9.56
CA GLU A 276 9.22 20.98 10.49
C GLU A 276 8.11 21.73 9.74
N ARG A 277 8.47 22.45 8.67
CA ARG A 277 7.49 23.12 7.79
C ARG A 277 6.57 22.11 7.09
N GLY A 278 7.13 21.07 6.50
CA GLY A 278 6.32 20.07 5.81
C GLY A 278 5.42 19.27 6.76
N ILE A 279 5.89 18.98 7.98
CA ILE A 279 5.04 18.41 9.04
C ILE A 279 3.85 19.33 9.34
N LYS A 280 4.12 20.62 9.58
CA LYS A 280 3.09 21.59 9.94
C LYS A 280 2.03 21.77 8.84
N ASN A 281 2.45 21.67 7.59
CA ASN A 281 1.60 21.89 6.42
C ASN A 281 0.92 20.61 5.91
N PHE A 282 1.30 19.44 6.43
CA PHE A 282 0.74 18.16 5.98
C PHE A 282 -0.72 18.03 6.43
N LYS A 283 -1.65 18.08 5.47
CA LYS A 283 -3.10 18.01 5.73
C LYS A 283 -3.61 16.61 6.12
N GLY A 284 -2.72 15.63 6.20
CA GLY A 284 -3.09 14.23 6.39
C GLY A 284 -3.46 13.55 5.08
N LEU A 285 -3.82 12.26 5.16
CA LEU A 285 -4.27 11.46 4.03
C LEU A 285 -5.71 11.04 4.23
N SER A 286 -6.53 11.18 3.19
CA SER A 286 -7.89 10.65 3.19
C SER A 286 -7.90 9.16 3.56
N HIS A 287 -8.87 8.78 4.39
CA HIS A 287 -9.07 7.42 4.86
C HIS A 287 -7.91 6.81 5.68
N ARG A 288 -6.97 7.63 6.17
CA ARG A 288 -5.90 7.23 7.09
C ARG A 288 -5.92 8.13 8.32
N MET A 289 -6.57 7.67 9.38
CA MET A 289 -6.77 8.47 10.59
C MET A 289 -7.30 9.89 10.31
N GLU A 290 -8.13 10.01 9.26
CA GLU A 290 -8.67 11.28 8.79
C GLU A 290 -9.75 11.75 9.77
N LEU A 291 -9.58 12.94 10.33
CA LEU A 291 -10.64 13.61 11.09
C LEU A 291 -11.69 14.13 10.09
N VAL A 292 -12.84 13.46 10.03
CA VAL A 292 -13.91 13.84 9.10
C VAL A 292 -14.65 15.07 9.61
N CYS A 293 -15.11 15.01 10.86
CA CYS A 293 -15.84 16.07 11.53
C CYS A 293 -15.78 15.86 13.04
N GLN A 294 -15.92 16.95 13.80
CA GLN A 294 -16.00 16.91 15.26
C GLN A 294 -16.84 18.07 15.81
N ASN A 295 -17.41 17.84 16.98
CA ASN A 295 -17.94 18.85 17.89
C ASN A 295 -17.36 18.61 19.30
N ASP A 296 -17.80 19.35 20.32
CA ASP A 296 -17.24 19.28 21.67
C ASP A 296 -17.28 17.89 22.31
N LYS A 297 -18.22 17.03 21.89
CA LYS A 297 -18.43 15.70 22.49
C LYS A 297 -18.00 14.56 21.59
N ILE A 298 -18.09 14.73 20.28
CA ILE A 298 -17.96 13.65 19.31
C ILE A 298 -16.93 14.01 18.25
N LYS A 299 -16.07 13.05 17.92
CA LYS A 299 -15.25 13.09 16.71
C LYS A 299 -15.44 11.83 15.87
N PHE A 300 -15.42 11.99 14.56
CA PHE A 300 -15.43 10.89 13.59
C PHE A 300 -14.05 10.78 12.94
N ILE A 301 -13.46 9.59 13.02
CA ILE A 301 -12.17 9.28 12.41
C ILE A 301 -12.35 8.19 11.36
N ASN A 302 -11.96 8.53 10.13
CA ASN A 302 -11.94 7.63 8.99
C ASN A 302 -10.54 7.04 8.81
N ASP A 303 -10.40 5.77 9.18
CA ASP A 303 -9.22 4.95 8.94
C ASP A 303 -9.59 3.71 8.11
N SER A 304 -10.43 3.89 7.08
CA SER A 304 -10.90 2.81 6.20
C SER A 304 -9.75 2.01 5.55
N LYS A 305 -8.55 2.62 5.42
CA LYS A 305 -7.35 1.95 4.88
C LYS A 305 -6.70 0.97 5.86
N ALA A 306 -7.13 0.92 7.13
CA ALA A 306 -6.70 -0.09 8.10
C ALA A 306 -7.34 -1.45 7.80
N THR A 307 -6.75 -2.20 6.88
CA THR A 307 -7.27 -3.50 6.40
C THR A 307 -6.70 -4.72 7.13
N ASN A 308 -5.92 -4.52 8.20
CA ASN A 308 -5.31 -5.59 9.01
C ASN A 308 -5.33 -5.22 10.51
N ALA A 309 -5.14 -6.22 11.38
CA ALA A 309 -5.21 -6.05 12.84
C ALA A 309 -4.15 -5.06 13.38
N SER A 310 -2.95 -5.07 12.82
CA SER A 310 -1.85 -4.19 13.22
C SER A 310 -2.19 -2.71 13.01
N ALA A 311 -2.77 -2.37 11.86
CA ALA A 311 -3.25 -1.02 11.57
C ALA A 311 -4.36 -0.59 12.55
N THR A 312 -5.33 -1.47 12.81
CA THR A 312 -6.42 -1.17 13.76
C THR A 312 -5.94 -1.00 15.19
N ASN A 313 -5.00 -1.82 15.65
CA ASN A 313 -4.41 -1.67 16.97
C ASN A 313 -3.65 -0.36 17.13
N MET A 314 -3.00 0.12 16.06
CA MET A 314 -2.39 1.44 16.04
C MET A 314 -3.46 2.53 16.19
N ALA A 315 -4.55 2.46 15.43
CA ALA A 315 -5.67 3.40 15.55
C ALA A 315 -6.29 3.43 16.97
N PHE A 316 -6.37 2.27 17.64
CA PHE A 316 -6.82 2.18 19.03
C PHE A 316 -5.87 2.86 20.03
N SER A 317 -4.57 2.80 19.78
CA SER A 317 -3.56 3.41 20.68
C SER A 317 -3.58 4.94 20.65
N LEU A 318 -4.03 5.52 19.53
CA LEU A 318 -4.03 6.97 19.28
C LEU A 318 -5.34 7.67 19.69
N ASN A 319 -6.35 6.90 20.06
CA ASN A 319 -7.66 7.41 20.44
C ASN A 319 -8.06 6.89 21.82
N LYS A 320 -8.98 7.61 22.46
CA LYS A 320 -9.60 7.21 23.73
C LYS A 320 -11.12 7.19 23.56
N LYS A 321 -11.80 6.40 24.39
CA LYS A 321 -13.28 6.32 24.42
C LYS A 321 -13.89 6.04 23.04
N ILE A 322 -13.51 4.91 22.49
CA ILE A 322 -13.70 4.54 21.08
C ILE A 322 -14.96 3.71 20.91
N PHE A 323 -15.80 4.14 19.97
CA PHE A 323 -16.92 3.40 19.41
C PHE A 323 -16.47 2.89 18.05
N TRP A 324 -15.95 1.67 18.03
CA TRP A 324 -15.21 1.12 16.90
C TRP A 324 -16.13 0.44 15.90
N ILE A 325 -15.94 0.77 14.63
CA ILE A 325 -16.57 0.09 13.50
C ILE A 325 -15.53 -0.84 12.84
N GLY A 326 -15.79 -2.14 12.92
CA GLY A 326 -14.88 -3.23 12.56
C GLY A 326 -15.48 -4.23 11.57
N GLY A 327 -14.63 -4.98 10.88
CA GLY A 327 -15.04 -6.10 10.01
C GLY A 327 -14.93 -5.83 8.52
N GLY A 328 -15.38 -6.80 7.73
CA GLY A 328 -15.08 -6.95 6.29
C GLY A 328 -14.52 -8.33 5.98
N ASP A 329 -13.83 -8.47 4.85
CA ASP A 329 -13.11 -9.70 4.48
C ASP A 329 -11.73 -9.79 5.16
N SER A 330 -11.54 -10.82 5.97
CA SER A 330 -10.28 -11.06 6.70
C SER A 330 -9.12 -11.49 5.82
N LYS A 331 -9.36 -12.00 4.59
CA LYS A 331 -8.32 -12.61 3.74
C LYS A 331 -7.52 -13.71 4.45
N GLY A 332 -8.17 -14.46 5.34
CA GLY A 332 -7.54 -15.51 6.14
C GLY A 332 -6.70 -15.01 7.31
N ASN A 333 -6.60 -13.70 7.55
CA ASN A 333 -5.86 -13.14 8.67
C ASN A 333 -6.45 -13.58 10.03
N ASP A 334 -5.58 -13.72 11.04
CA ASP A 334 -5.99 -14.04 12.40
C ASP A 334 -6.59 -12.82 13.11
N LEU A 335 -7.92 -12.78 13.17
CA LEU A 335 -8.69 -11.72 13.79
C LEU A 335 -8.54 -11.64 15.31
N SER A 336 -8.02 -12.69 15.97
CA SER A 336 -7.75 -12.65 17.41
C SER A 336 -6.66 -11.64 17.79
N LYS A 337 -5.85 -11.21 16.81
CA LYS A 337 -4.81 -10.19 16.98
C LYS A 337 -5.33 -8.77 17.07
N ILE A 338 -6.61 -8.54 16.77
CA ILE A 338 -7.25 -7.24 17.05
C ILE A 338 -7.38 -7.12 18.57
N ASN A 339 -6.87 -6.03 19.15
CA ASN A 339 -6.87 -5.77 20.58
C ASN A 339 -8.27 -5.35 21.08
N LEU A 340 -9.22 -6.29 21.03
CA LEU A 340 -10.61 -6.13 21.47
C LEU A 340 -10.73 -5.90 22.99
N LEU A 341 -9.65 -6.18 23.74
CA LEU A 341 -9.51 -5.92 25.17
C LEU A 341 -9.01 -4.50 25.48
N SER A 342 -8.72 -3.67 24.47
CA SER A 342 -8.21 -2.32 24.66
C SER A 342 -9.07 -1.53 25.66
N LYS A 343 -8.40 -0.87 26.62
CA LYS A 343 -9.04 0.03 27.58
C LYS A 343 -9.65 1.26 26.91
N ASN A 344 -9.23 1.58 25.68
CA ASN A 344 -9.76 2.68 24.91
C ASN A 344 -11.07 2.35 24.19
N LEU A 345 -11.48 1.07 24.11
CA LEU A 345 -12.71 0.64 23.44
C LEU A 345 -13.91 0.65 24.39
N ASP A 346 -14.97 1.36 24.02
CA ASP A 346 -16.22 1.46 24.80
C ASP A 346 -17.41 0.82 24.08
N GLY A 347 -17.34 0.65 22.76
CA GLY A 347 -18.35 -0.04 21.98
C GLY A 347 -17.78 -0.65 20.69
N VAL A 348 -18.39 -1.76 20.25
CA VAL A 348 -17.94 -2.53 19.07
C VAL A 348 -19.11 -2.77 18.11
N PHE A 349 -18.97 -2.26 16.89
CA PHE A 349 -19.99 -2.26 15.85
C PHE A 349 -19.42 -2.97 14.61
N LEU A 350 -20.00 -4.10 14.24
CA LEU A 350 -19.38 -5.04 13.30
C LEU A 350 -20.16 -5.13 12.00
N ILE A 351 -19.44 -5.18 10.89
CA ILE A 351 -19.99 -5.34 9.53
C ILE A 351 -19.20 -6.39 8.74
N GLY A 352 -19.76 -6.83 7.61
CA GLY A 352 -19.06 -7.68 6.66
C GLY A 352 -18.95 -9.16 7.05
N SER A 353 -18.28 -9.92 6.21
CA SER A 353 -18.19 -11.39 6.28
C SER A 353 -17.52 -11.89 7.55
N SER A 354 -16.57 -11.12 8.11
CA SER A 354 -15.87 -11.47 9.35
C SER A 354 -16.60 -11.02 10.63
N ALA A 355 -17.76 -10.36 10.53
CA ALA A 355 -18.46 -9.80 11.69
C ALA A 355 -18.75 -10.84 12.78
N GLN A 356 -19.25 -12.03 12.40
CA GLN A 356 -19.59 -13.06 13.37
C GLN A 356 -18.35 -13.60 14.11
N LYS A 357 -17.23 -13.74 13.41
CA LYS A 357 -15.97 -14.19 14.02
C LYS A 357 -15.45 -13.16 15.02
N ILE A 358 -15.47 -11.87 14.66
CA ILE A 358 -15.06 -10.79 15.57
C ILE A 358 -16.02 -10.68 16.75
N PHE A 359 -17.33 -10.85 16.53
CA PHE A 359 -18.33 -10.84 17.59
C PHE A 359 -18.01 -11.90 18.67
N ASN A 360 -17.70 -13.13 18.25
CA ASN A 360 -17.37 -14.22 19.15
C ASN A 360 -16.06 -13.97 19.93
N LEU A 361 -15.10 -13.25 19.35
CA LEU A 361 -13.85 -12.87 20.00
C LEU A 361 -13.99 -11.65 20.92
N THR A 362 -15.06 -10.87 20.78
CA THR A 362 -15.24 -9.61 21.50
C THR A 362 -15.81 -9.86 22.90
N PRO A 363 -15.19 -9.32 23.98
CA PRO A 363 -15.75 -9.42 25.32
C PRO A 363 -17.15 -8.80 25.40
N LYS A 364 -18.08 -9.47 26.09
CA LYS A 364 -19.47 -8.97 26.29
C LYS A 364 -19.51 -7.55 26.89
N SER A 365 -18.52 -7.19 27.71
CA SER A 365 -18.39 -5.85 28.29
C SER A 365 -18.19 -4.74 27.27
N LYS A 366 -17.73 -5.06 26.05
CA LYS A 366 -17.60 -4.12 24.93
C LYS A 366 -18.87 -4.00 24.07
N LYS A 367 -19.95 -4.69 24.46
CA LYS A 367 -21.27 -4.67 23.81
C LYS A 367 -21.18 -4.84 22.27
N PRO A 368 -20.61 -5.93 21.75
CA PRO A 368 -20.51 -6.13 20.31
C PRO A 368 -21.91 -6.24 19.69
N ILE A 369 -22.12 -5.59 18.54
CA ILE A 369 -23.37 -5.66 17.77
C ILE A 369 -23.02 -5.80 16.29
N ILE A 370 -23.72 -6.69 15.57
CA ILE A 370 -23.53 -6.91 14.13
C ILE A 370 -24.59 -6.12 13.36
N PHE A 371 -24.17 -5.48 12.27
CA PHE A 371 -25.00 -4.71 11.37
C PHE A 371 -24.87 -5.21 9.94
N LYS A 372 -25.95 -5.06 9.17
CA LYS A 372 -25.96 -5.43 7.75
C LYS A 372 -25.10 -4.49 6.90
N ASN A 373 -24.98 -3.21 7.26
CA ASN A 373 -24.26 -2.21 6.48
C ASN A 373 -23.57 -1.15 7.35
N LEU A 374 -22.58 -0.47 6.76
CA LEU A 374 -21.78 0.57 7.40
C LEU A 374 -22.60 1.76 7.90
N ILE A 375 -23.64 2.16 7.17
CA ILE A 375 -24.48 3.31 7.54
C ILE A 375 -25.17 3.05 8.89
N SER A 376 -25.83 1.90 9.02
CA SER A 376 -26.50 1.49 10.26
C SER A 376 -25.53 1.32 11.43
N ALA A 377 -24.37 0.71 11.21
CA ALA A 377 -23.30 0.61 12.22
C ALA A 377 -22.83 2.00 12.68
N THR A 378 -22.61 2.93 11.75
CA THR A 378 -22.16 4.30 12.05
C THR A 378 -23.19 5.07 12.87
N LYS A 379 -24.47 4.99 12.49
CA LYS A 379 -25.57 5.62 13.24
C LYS A 379 -25.70 5.06 14.66
N ALA A 380 -25.56 3.74 14.81
CA ALA A 380 -25.61 3.09 16.13
C ALA A 380 -24.40 3.47 17.01
N ALA A 381 -23.20 3.51 16.43
CA ALA A 381 -21.99 3.96 17.11
C ALA A 381 -22.12 5.39 17.61
N TYR A 382 -22.63 6.30 16.77
CA TYR A 382 -22.91 7.67 17.16
C TYR A 382 -23.91 7.77 18.32
N LYS A 383 -25.03 7.04 18.24
CA LYS A 383 -26.06 7.03 19.29
C LYS A 383 -25.51 6.55 20.64
N GLU A 384 -24.73 5.48 20.67
CA GLU A 384 -24.13 4.97 21.90
C GLU A 384 -23.05 5.92 22.43
N ALA A 385 -22.28 6.56 21.54
CA ALA A 385 -21.30 7.57 21.92
C ALA A 385 -21.94 8.78 22.60
N ILE A 386 -23.03 9.31 22.05
CA ILE A 386 -23.80 10.40 22.66
C ILE A 386 -24.35 9.98 24.03
N LYS A 387 -24.98 8.80 24.12
CA LYS A 387 -25.52 8.26 25.38
C LYS A 387 -24.44 8.10 26.45
N SER A 388 -23.21 7.80 26.04
CA SER A 388 -22.06 7.64 26.93
C SER A 388 -21.35 8.96 27.28
N GLY A 389 -21.87 10.11 26.84
CA GLY A 389 -21.29 11.43 27.12
C GLY A 389 -20.14 11.82 26.16
N GLY A 390 -20.19 11.37 24.92
CA GLY A 390 -19.20 11.67 23.89
C GLY A 390 -18.16 10.58 23.67
N GLY A 391 -17.30 10.75 22.66
CA GLY A 391 -16.24 9.81 22.30
C GLY A 391 -15.78 9.89 20.85
N CYS A 392 -15.01 8.90 20.44
CA CYS A 392 -14.45 8.77 19.10
C CYS A 392 -15.18 7.67 18.33
N ILE A 393 -15.93 8.01 17.29
CA ILE A 393 -16.43 7.02 16.33
C ILE A 393 -15.31 6.74 15.34
N LEU A 394 -14.77 5.52 15.38
CA LEU A 394 -13.59 5.13 14.62
C LEU A 394 -13.95 4.04 13.60
N LEU A 395 -13.89 4.37 12.31
CA LEU A 395 -13.83 3.34 11.27
C LEU A 395 -12.37 2.91 11.12
N SER A 396 -12.04 1.72 11.61
CA SER A 396 -10.71 1.11 11.45
C SER A 396 -10.88 -0.41 11.29
N PRO A 397 -11.30 -0.88 10.12
CA PRO A 397 -12.02 -2.15 9.97
C PRO A 397 -11.22 -3.40 10.34
N GLY A 398 -9.89 -3.35 10.23
CA GLY A 398 -9.01 -4.49 10.45
C GLY A 398 -9.14 -5.58 9.40
N CYS A 399 -9.94 -5.33 8.36
CA CYS A 399 -10.29 -6.24 7.28
C CYS A 399 -10.37 -5.48 5.94
N SER A 400 -10.21 -6.22 4.85
CA SER A 400 -10.45 -5.76 3.48
C SER A 400 -11.92 -5.35 3.28
N SER A 401 -12.19 -4.52 2.26
CA SER A 401 -13.53 -3.99 1.96
C SER A 401 -14.32 -4.80 0.93
N HIS A 402 -13.67 -5.71 0.21
CA HIS A 402 -14.19 -6.33 -1.02
C HIS A 402 -15.43 -7.22 -0.85
N ASP A 403 -15.80 -7.57 0.37
CA ASP A 403 -17.03 -8.31 0.66
C ASP A 403 -18.29 -7.45 0.55
N GLN A 404 -18.18 -6.13 0.75
CA GLN A 404 -19.32 -5.21 0.76
C GLN A 404 -19.12 -3.96 -0.11
N PHE A 405 -17.89 -3.68 -0.57
CA PHE A 405 -17.53 -2.45 -1.28
C PHE A 405 -16.54 -2.75 -2.40
N ILE A 406 -16.52 -1.91 -3.43
CA ILE A 406 -15.56 -1.95 -4.53
C ILE A 406 -14.15 -1.71 -4.00
N SER A 407 -13.97 -0.72 -3.11
CA SER A 407 -12.67 -0.36 -2.55
C SER A 407 -12.76 0.21 -1.12
N TYR A 408 -11.60 0.41 -0.49
CA TYR A 408 -11.55 1.03 0.84
C TYR A 408 -11.88 2.53 0.77
N GLU A 409 -11.62 3.19 -0.36
CA GLU A 409 -12.01 4.58 -0.62
C GLU A 409 -13.52 4.70 -0.60
N GLU A 410 -14.25 3.85 -1.34
CA GLU A 410 -15.72 3.86 -1.34
C GLU A 410 -16.28 3.66 0.09
N ARG A 411 -15.75 2.66 0.82
CA ARG A 411 -16.09 2.42 2.23
C ARG A 411 -15.85 3.65 3.09
N GLY A 412 -14.71 4.31 2.89
CA GLY A 412 -14.32 5.51 3.60
C GLY A 412 -15.23 6.70 3.29
N GLU A 413 -15.59 6.91 2.02
CA GLU A 413 -16.50 7.98 1.60
C GLU A 413 -17.91 7.80 2.18
N ILE A 414 -18.42 6.56 2.20
CA ILE A 414 -19.74 6.26 2.79
C ILE A 414 -19.73 6.59 4.29
N PHE A 415 -18.66 6.23 5.00
CA PHE A 415 -18.50 6.62 6.40
C PHE A 415 -18.43 8.13 6.57
N SER A 416 -17.60 8.83 5.78
CA SER A 416 -17.47 10.28 5.87
C SER A 416 -18.79 11.02 5.59
N LYS A 417 -19.52 10.61 4.54
CA LYS A 417 -20.84 11.17 4.20
C LYS A 417 -21.85 10.94 5.33
N THR A 418 -21.85 9.74 5.92
CA THR A 418 -22.73 9.42 7.06
C THR A 418 -22.37 10.26 8.30
N ALA A 419 -21.09 10.37 8.62
CA ALA A 419 -20.59 11.17 9.73
C ALA A 419 -20.98 12.65 9.62
N LEU A 420 -20.80 13.24 8.43
CA LEU A 420 -21.20 14.62 8.15
C LEU A 420 -22.72 14.82 8.32
N SER A 421 -23.55 13.87 7.87
CA SER A 421 -25.00 13.94 8.07
C SER A 421 -25.44 13.86 9.54
N LEU A 422 -24.60 13.29 10.41
CA LEU A 422 -24.90 13.11 11.84
C LEU A 422 -24.48 14.32 12.69
N ILE A 423 -23.37 14.99 12.34
CA ILE A 423 -22.90 16.20 13.03
C ILE A 423 -23.56 17.47 12.48
N GLY A 424 -23.97 17.46 11.20
CA GLY A 424 -24.55 18.62 10.54
C GLY A 424 -25.89 18.34 9.89
N LEU A 425 -26.91 17.97 10.67
CA LEU A 425 -28.36 18.17 10.43
C LEU A 425 -29.21 17.32 11.43
N GLU A 426 -29.29 17.73 12.70
CA GLU A 426 -30.63 17.95 13.26
C GLU A 426 -30.96 19.39 12.88
N ARG A 427 -31.96 19.55 12.01
CA ARG A 427 -32.45 20.85 11.57
C ARG A 427 -33.48 21.36 12.57
#